data_AF-A0A257TCX9-F1
#
_entry.id   AF-A0A257TCX9-F1
#
_cell.length_a   1.000
_cell.length_b   1.000
_cell.length_c   1.000
_cell.angle_alpha   90.00
_cell.angle_beta   90.00
_cell.angle_gamma   90.00
#
_symmetry.space_group_name_H-M   'P 1'
#
loop_
_entity.id
_entity.type
_entity.pdbx_description
1 polymer ?
#
loop_
_entity_poly.entity_id
_entity_poly.type
_entity_poly.pdbx_seq_one_letter_code
_entity_poly.pdbx_strand_id
1 'polypeptide(L)'
;RQGQAPKIARTCRKAGLTGQATDRVMEALSWYERQMEANEFSGAAVARGYRNFLVQPAGCGGHYFFTGTTQHRPVITGGQVRYRKVARYFTPTEIIQQMVRLAAPKPDERVIDMTCGGGGFLAECVDYIAQKEGEPQARRFLKQRLVGIDDDPFCVSCSRELLTFMYPDCADDIHVYLHNCLYRRAPAESEVHEDLEAERHLADGRYDLVIGNPPGNDKYSGSNSDEVHRQWEDRFGHSGGLMDHHCFVRRAVELARRVGLGDRLHGTNPRVRGSYILSGTRLRRMPDGLTGLVPSRFAPFAITPLVSPLGKLRVGLEYFLPPRSDDADESIERFVVRRLGREMYERLVEPLLSGISAGDGAKLSMEAMFPQLRAYEREHGGLVRGMLAAKKAQRGRAGAAPGPLAFGFLSLPGGLGELVAGIEREVRRREPTGTRVVIRTGARVERVERAAASGDAPEYVITLANGERLTVDAVILATPAYLSAALLRSVDEELSATLRGIEYASTVT
;
A
#
# COMPACT_ATOMS: atom_id res chain seq x y z
N ARG A 1 -32.04 16.65 -1.10
CA ARG A 1 -33.50 16.39 -1.17
C ARG A 1 -34.20 17.71 -1.50
N GLN A 2 -35.10 17.70 -2.48
CA GLN A 2 -35.92 18.86 -2.85
C GLN A 2 -36.63 19.47 -1.63
N GLY A 3 -36.65 20.80 -1.53
CA GLY A 3 -37.38 21.55 -0.49
C GLY A 3 -36.60 21.84 0.81
N GLN A 4 -35.35 21.39 0.95
CA GLN A 4 -34.52 21.65 2.15
C GLN A 4 -33.73 22.98 2.10
N ALA A 5 -33.79 23.71 0.98
CA ALA A 5 -33.08 24.98 0.78
C ALA A 5 -33.20 26.00 1.94
N PRO A 6 -34.40 26.22 2.55
CA PRO A 6 -34.53 27.13 3.67
C PRO A 6 -33.80 26.64 4.94
N LYS A 7 -33.73 25.32 5.12
CA LYS A 7 -33.06 24.67 6.25
C LYS A 7 -31.55 24.73 6.08
N ILE A 8 -31.04 24.51 4.86
CA ILE A 8 -29.61 24.63 4.52
C ILE A 8 -29.13 26.06 4.70
N ALA A 9 -29.84 27.06 4.15
CA ALA A 9 -29.50 28.47 4.36
C ALA A 9 -29.52 28.87 5.84
N ARG A 10 -30.43 28.29 6.64
CA ARG A 10 -30.46 28.49 8.10
C ARG A 10 -29.25 27.83 8.79
N THR A 11 -28.83 26.64 8.36
CA THR A 11 -27.63 25.95 8.88
C THR A 11 -26.36 26.71 8.52
N CYS A 12 -26.22 27.19 7.27
CA CYS A 12 -25.07 27.98 6.85
C CYS A 12 -24.92 29.26 7.68
N ARG A 13 -26.02 29.97 7.92
CA ARG A 13 -26.03 31.14 8.82
C ARG A 13 -25.64 30.80 10.26
N LYS A 14 -26.12 29.67 10.79
CA LYS A 14 -25.73 29.19 12.13
C LYS A 14 -24.25 28.82 12.23
N ALA A 15 -23.65 28.37 11.13
CA ALA A 15 -22.22 28.04 11.04
C ALA A 15 -21.32 29.27 10.77
N GLY A 16 -21.88 30.49 10.76
CA GLY A 16 -21.11 31.73 10.57
C GLY A 16 -20.71 32.03 9.13
N LEU A 17 -21.29 31.33 8.14
CA LEU A 17 -21.04 31.60 6.72
C LEU A 17 -21.70 32.92 6.32
N THR A 18 -20.98 33.74 5.56
CA THR A 18 -21.49 35.01 5.02
C THR A 18 -22.59 34.78 3.99
N GLY A 19 -23.39 35.82 3.69
CA GLY A 19 -24.47 35.73 2.69
C GLY A 19 -23.97 35.20 1.35
N GLN A 20 -22.88 35.78 0.85
CA GLN A 20 -22.29 35.40 -0.44
C GLN A 20 -21.76 33.96 -0.48
N ALA A 21 -21.24 33.43 0.63
CA ALA A 21 -20.82 32.03 0.73
C ALA A 21 -22.02 31.09 0.78
N THR A 22 -23.08 31.49 1.49
CA THR A 22 -24.35 30.75 1.52
C THR A 22 -24.98 30.70 0.13
N ASP A 23 -24.98 31.82 -0.59
CA ASP A 23 -25.55 31.92 -1.94
C ASP A 23 -24.82 31.01 -2.93
N ARG A 24 -23.48 30.96 -2.89
CA ARG A 24 -22.69 30.03 -3.73
C ARG A 24 -22.99 28.56 -3.42
N VAL A 25 -23.17 28.20 -2.16
CA VAL A 25 -23.57 26.84 -1.77
C VAL A 25 -24.96 26.51 -2.31
N MET A 26 -25.91 27.45 -2.19
CA MET A 26 -27.26 27.27 -2.70
C MET A 26 -27.31 27.19 -4.23
N GLU A 27 -26.49 27.97 -4.93
CA GLU A 27 -26.39 27.98 -6.39
C GLU A 27 -25.78 26.68 -6.92
N ALA A 28 -24.71 26.19 -6.28
CA ALA A 28 -24.12 24.89 -6.60
C ALA A 28 -25.13 23.75 -6.40
N LEU A 29 -25.82 23.72 -5.26
CA LEU A 29 -26.86 22.70 -4.98
C LEU A 29 -27.99 22.75 -6.02
N SER A 30 -28.47 23.95 -6.36
CA SER A 30 -29.53 24.13 -7.36
C SER A 30 -29.07 23.72 -8.76
N TRP A 31 -27.79 23.92 -9.09
CA TRP A 31 -27.20 23.45 -10.34
C TRP A 31 -27.17 21.92 -10.40
N TYR A 32 -26.70 21.25 -9.34
CA TYR A 32 -26.70 19.78 -9.28
C TYR A 32 -28.12 19.20 -9.33
N GLU A 33 -29.09 19.80 -8.63
CA GLU A 33 -30.50 19.37 -8.67
C GLU A 33 -31.06 19.43 -10.09
N ARG A 34 -30.84 20.54 -10.83
CA ARG A 34 -31.26 20.66 -12.24
C ARG A 34 -30.59 19.63 -13.15
N GLN A 35 -29.32 19.33 -12.92
CA GLN A 35 -28.56 18.39 -13.73
C GLN A 35 -28.94 16.92 -13.46
N MET A 36 -29.34 16.60 -12.23
CA MET A 36 -29.94 15.31 -11.87
C MET A 36 -31.35 15.16 -12.46
N GLU A 37 -32.17 16.21 -12.42
CA GLU A 37 -33.52 16.23 -13.02
C GLU A 37 -33.49 16.12 -14.54
N ALA A 38 -32.46 16.68 -15.20
CA ALA A 38 -32.26 16.59 -16.64
C ALA A 38 -31.72 15.23 -17.12
N ASN A 39 -31.43 14.29 -16.21
CA ASN A 39 -30.74 13.02 -16.53
C ASN A 39 -29.37 13.20 -17.22
N GLU A 40 -28.80 14.41 -17.23
CA GLU A 40 -27.49 14.72 -17.81
C GLU A 40 -26.33 14.26 -16.91
N PHE A 41 -26.58 14.12 -15.60
CA PHE A 41 -25.66 13.53 -14.63
C PHE A 41 -26.39 12.49 -13.76
N SER A 42 -25.94 11.23 -13.79
CA SER A 42 -26.38 10.26 -12.78
C SER A 42 -25.79 10.61 -11.41
N GLY A 43 -26.45 10.21 -10.32
CA GLY A 43 -25.88 10.35 -8.96
C GLY A 43 -24.48 9.74 -8.85
N ALA A 44 -24.22 8.68 -9.62
CA ALA A 44 -22.90 8.08 -9.78
C ALA A 44 -21.88 9.01 -10.48
N ALA A 45 -22.28 9.83 -11.45
CA ALA A 45 -21.41 10.81 -12.10
C ALA A 45 -21.04 11.97 -11.16
N VAL A 46 -22.01 12.47 -10.38
CA VAL A 46 -21.77 13.49 -9.34
C VAL A 46 -20.86 12.94 -8.24
N ALA A 47 -21.11 11.71 -7.79
CA ALA A 47 -20.29 11.00 -6.83
C ALA A 47 -18.86 10.78 -7.35
N ARG A 48 -18.67 10.43 -8.63
CA ARG A 48 -17.34 10.36 -9.27
C ARG A 48 -16.65 11.71 -9.30
N GLY A 49 -17.36 12.80 -9.60
CA GLY A 49 -16.83 14.16 -9.53
C GLY A 49 -16.40 14.56 -8.11
N TYR A 50 -17.23 14.27 -7.10
CA TYR A 50 -16.91 14.51 -5.69
C TYR A 50 -15.74 13.65 -5.20
N ARG A 51 -15.67 12.39 -5.63
CA ARG A 51 -14.54 11.48 -5.38
C ARG A 51 -13.24 12.05 -5.98
N ASN A 52 -13.28 12.49 -7.23
CA ASN A 52 -12.13 13.11 -7.88
C ASN A 52 -11.70 14.41 -7.18
N PHE A 53 -12.66 15.21 -6.69
CA PHE A 53 -12.39 16.41 -5.90
C PHE A 53 -11.68 16.08 -4.55
N LEU A 54 -12.02 14.97 -3.91
CA LEU A 54 -11.38 14.54 -2.65
C LEU A 54 -10.00 13.89 -2.84
N VAL A 55 -9.71 13.31 -4.02
CA VAL A 55 -8.59 12.37 -4.23
C VAL A 55 -7.48 12.92 -5.16
N GLN A 56 -7.59 14.13 -5.71
CA GLN A 56 -6.60 14.64 -6.68
C GLN A 56 -5.18 14.81 -6.13
N PRO A 57 -4.17 14.08 -6.63
CA PRO A 57 -2.78 14.28 -6.23
C PRO A 57 -2.32 15.69 -6.60
N ALA A 58 -1.61 16.35 -5.68
CA ALA A 58 -0.99 17.64 -5.95
C ALA A 58 -0.01 17.54 -7.13
N GLY A 59 -0.43 17.99 -8.30
CA GLY A 59 0.36 18.05 -9.52
C GLY A 59 0.03 19.31 -10.31
N CYS A 60 0.92 20.30 -10.22
CA CYS A 60 1.04 21.47 -11.09
C CYS A 60 -0.16 22.46 -11.12
N GLY A 61 -0.12 23.46 -10.25
CA GLY A 61 -0.98 24.65 -10.31
C GLY A 61 -1.79 24.81 -9.03
N GLY A 62 -1.40 25.75 -8.17
CA GLY A 62 -2.00 25.88 -6.85
C GLY A 62 -3.48 26.21 -6.89
N HIS A 63 -4.31 25.38 -6.24
CA HIS A 63 -5.42 25.78 -5.39
C HIS A 63 -5.64 24.67 -4.34
N TYR A 64 -5.57 25.06 -3.06
CA TYR A 64 -5.69 24.19 -1.89
C TYR A 64 -7.10 23.63 -1.74
N PHE A 65 -7.34 22.35 -2.02
CA PHE A 65 -8.34 21.54 -1.29
C PHE A 65 -7.95 20.06 -1.30
N PHE A 66 -7.80 19.51 -0.09
CA PHE A 66 -7.81 18.09 0.31
C PHE A 66 -6.75 17.07 -0.10
N THR A 67 -5.57 17.46 -0.62
CA THR A 67 -4.45 16.50 -0.73
C THR A 67 -3.14 16.97 -0.08
N GLY A 68 -2.49 16.05 0.63
CA GLY A 68 -1.09 16.12 1.07
C GLY A 68 -0.71 17.05 2.22
N THR A 69 -1.55 17.99 2.64
CA THR A 69 -1.21 18.92 3.74
C THR A 69 -1.82 18.50 5.07
N THR A 70 -1.07 18.71 6.16
CA THR A 70 -1.45 18.36 7.52
C THR A 70 -2.79 19.00 7.91
N GLN A 71 -3.81 18.19 8.18
CA GLN A 71 -5.12 18.65 8.63
C GLN A 71 -5.29 18.41 10.13
N HIS A 72 -6.23 19.11 10.76
CA HIS A 72 -6.50 18.95 12.18
C HIS A 72 -7.68 17.99 12.37
N ARG A 73 -7.46 16.87 13.05
CA ARG A 73 -8.51 15.93 13.49
C ARG A 73 -8.81 16.16 14.97
N PRO A 74 -10.10 16.25 15.37
CA PRO A 74 -10.46 16.32 16.78
C PRO A 74 -10.18 14.97 17.47
N VAL A 75 -9.58 15.02 18.65
CA VAL A 75 -9.33 13.89 19.54
C VAL A 75 -9.70 14.26 20.97
N ILE A 76 -10.18 13.31 21.75
CA ILE A 76 -10.53 13.49 23.16
C ILE A 76 -9.31 13.10 24.00
N THR A 77 -8.88 13.97 24.89
CA THR A 77 -7.81 13.69 25.84
C THR A 77 -8.15 14.31 27.18
N GLY A 78 -8.29 13.47 28.22
CA GLY A 78 -8.70 13.93 29.56
C GLY A 78 -10.07 14.62 29.56
N GLY A 79 -11.02 14.14 28.74
CA GLY A 79 -12.36 14.71 28.61
C GLY A 79 -12.46 16.02 27.83
N GLN A 80 -11.36 16.52 27.25
CA GLN A 80 -11.34 17.74 26.42
C GLN A 80 -11.05 17.41 24.96
N VAL A 81 -11.74 18.11 24.05
CA VAL A 81 -11.46 18.03 22.61
C VAL A 81 -10.18 18.81 22.30
N ARG A 82 -9.19 18.13 21.75
CA ARG A 82 -7.94 18.68 21.23
C ARG A 82 -7.84 18.40 19.74
N TYR A 83 -6.98 19.14 19.05
CA TYR A 83 -6.80 18.97 17.60
C TYR A 83 -5.40 18.42 17.31
N ARG A 84 -5.35 17.26 16.67
CA ARG A 84 -4.11 16.60 16.25
C ARG A 84 -3.89 16.81 14.76
N LYS A 85 -2.65 17.13 14.40
CA LYS A 85 -2.17 17.15 13.03
C LYS A 85 -2.18 15.72 12.46
N VAL A 86 -2.94 15.48 11.41
CA VAL A 86 -3.08 14.20 10.72
C VAL A 86 -2.82 14.35 9.22
N ALA A 87 -2.25 13.31 8.62
CA ALA A 87 -2.23 13.13 7.19
C ALA A 87 -3.32 12.14 6.82
N ARG A 88 -4.15 12.47 5.83
CA ARG A 88 -5.14 11.56 5.25
C ARG A 88 -4.59 11.04 3.94
N TYR A 89 -4.56 9.72 3.81
CA TYR A 89 -4.18 9.03 2.59
C TYR A 89 -5.44 8.38 2.04
N PHE A 90 -5.77 8.71 0.79
CA PHE A 90 -6.87 8.09 0.09
C PHE A 90 -6.33 7.12 -0.95
N THR A 91 -6.94 5.95 -1.05
CA THR A 91 -6.59 4.98 -2.08
C THR A 91 -6.95 5.58 -3.46
N PRO A 92 -6.02 5.61 -4.43
CA PRO A 92 -6.31 6.08 -5.78
C PRO A 92 -7.52 5.36 -6.40
N THR A 93 -8.33 6.11 -7.15
CA THR A 93 -9.59 5.61 -7.72
C THR A 93 -9.39 4.37 -8.60
N GLU A 94 -8.32 4.34 -9.38
CA GLU A 94 -7.98 3.24 -10.29
C GLU A 94 -7.69 1.96 -9.50
N ILE A 95 -7.02 2.06 -8.35
CA ILE A 95 -6.74 0.92 -7.47
C ILE A 95 -8.04 0.41 -6.86
N ILE A 96 -8.91 1.30 -6.39
CA ILE A 96 -10.23 0.95 -5.85
C ILE A 96 -11.03 0.16 -6.89
N GLN A 97 -11.13 0.68 -8.12
CA GLN A 97 -11.86 0.04 -9.22
C GLN A 97 -11.34 -1.36 -9.52
N GLN A 98 -10.02 -1.52 -9.61
CA GLN A 98 -9.42 -2.82 -9.88
C GLN A 98 -9.66 -3.81 -8.73
N MET A 99 -9.50 -3.37 -7.49
CA MET A 99 -9.72 -4.22 -6.32
C MET A 99 -11.19 -4.67 -6.19
N VAL A 100 -12.16 -3.79 -6.45
CA VAL A 100 -13.59 -4.16 -6.44
C VAL A 100 -13.91 -5.14 -7.56
N ARG A 101 -13.38 -4.93 -8.78
CA ARG A 101 -13.56 -5.88 -9.89
C ARG A 101 -12.99 -7.27 -9.57
N LEU A 102 -11.83 -7.32 -8.91
CA LEU A 102 -11.22 -8.58 -8.49
C LEU A 102 -11.99 -9.26 -7.35
N ALA A 103 -12.52 -8.47 -6.41
CA ALA A 103 -13.35 -8.99 -5.32
C ALA A 103 -14.72 -9.47 -5.82
N ALA A 104 -15.25 -8.85 -6.88
CA ALA A 104 -16.52 -9.17 -7.53
C ALA A 104 -17.68 -9.36 -6.52
N PRO A 105 -18.02 -8.34 -5.72
CA PRO A 105 -19.02 -8.46 -4.66
C PRO A 105 -20.40 -8.79 -5.21
N LYS A 106 -21.16 -9.60 -4.47
CA LYS A 106 -22.53 -10.01 -4.83
C LYS A 106 -23.60 -9.30 -4.00
N PRO A 107 -24.83 -9.15 -4.52
CA PRO A 107 -25.91 -8.44 -3.80
C PRO A 107 -26.32 -9.06 -2.46
N ASP A 108 -26.12 -10.36 -2.27
CA ASP A 108 -26.50 -11.11 -1.07
C ASP A 108 -25.38 -11.21 -0.02
N GLU A 109 -24.14 -10.96 -0.43
CA GLU A 109 -22.96 -10.90 0.44
C GLU A 109 -23.02 -9.69 1.38
N ARG A 110 -22.57 -9.86 2.61
CA ARG A 110 -22.30 -8.77 3.54
C ARG A 110 -20.89 -8.28 3.34
N VAL A 111 -20.76 -6.99 3.03
CA VAL A 111 -19.50 -6.34 2.72
C VAL A 111 -19.19 -5.25 3.74
N ILE A 112 -17.94 -5.20 4.21
CA ILE A 112 -17.45 -4.16 5.10
C ILE A 112 -16.15 -3.54 4.61
N ASP A 113 -16.07 -2.21 4.67
CA ASP A 113 -14.81 -1.48 4.69
C ASP A 113 -14.57 -0.96 6.10
N MET A 114 -13.57 -1.50 6.78
CA MET A 114 -13.26 -1.16 8.17
C MET A 114 -12.48 0.17 8.31
N THR A 115 -12.19 0.82 7.19
CA THR A 115 -11.28 1.96 7.03
C THR A 115 -11.72 2.78 5.82
N CYS A 116 -13.01 3.13 5.79
CA CYS A 116 -13.66 3.50 4.54
C CYS A 116 -13.16 4.82 3.97
N GLY A 117 -12.46 5.65 4.75
CA GLY A 117 -12.00 6.96 4.33
C GLY A 117 -13.17 7.76 3.77
N GLY A 118 -12.98 8.36 2.60
CA GLY A 118 -14.05 9.08 1.88
C GLY A 118 -15.13 8.19 1.24
N GLY A 119 -15.15 6.87 1.51
CA GLY A 119 -16.17 5.95 1.02
C GLY A 119 -15.92 5.40 -0.39
N GLY A 120 -14.69 5.47 -0.90
CA GLY A 120 -14.36 5.11 -2.27
C GLY A 120 -14.67 3.65 -2.62
N PHE A 121 -14.22 2.70 -1.79
CA PHE A 121 -14.51 1.27 -1.97
C PHE A 121 -16.00 0.97 -1.83
N LEU A 122 -16.67 1.58 -0.85
CA LEU A 122 -18.11 1.41 -0.63
C LEU A 122 -18.90 1.84 -1.88
N ALA A 123 -18.65 3.05 -2.37
CA ALA A 123 -19.30 3.60 -3.55
C ALA A 123 -19.04 2.74 -4.80
N GLU A 124 -17.81 2.28 -4.98
CA GLU A 124 -17.46 1.40 -6.11
C GLU A 124 -18.12 0.02 -6.01
N CYS A 125 -18.28 -0.57 -4.83
CA CYS A 125 -19.04 -1.82 -4.67
C CYS A 125 -20.51 -1.64 -5.09
N VAL A 126 -21.13 -0.53 -4.72
CA VAL A 126 -22.51 -0.23 -5.10
C VAL A 126 -22.62 0.00 -6.62
N ASP A 127 -21.70 0.76 -7.23
CA ASP A 127 -21.67 0.99 -8.68
C ASP A 127 -21.44 -0.32 -9.45
N TYR A 128 -20.54 -1.18 -8.96
CA TYR A 128 -20.29 -2.50 -9.54
C TYR A 128 -21.55 -3.38 -9.55
N ILE A 129 -22.27 -3.45 -8.43
CA ILE A 129 -23.53 -4.19 -8.33
C ILE A 129 -24.61 -3.56 -9.21
N ALA A 130 -24.70 -2.23 -9.28
CA ALA A 130 -25.66 -1.56 -10.15
C ALA A 130 -25.43 -1.91 -11.62
N GLN A 131 -24.18 -1.96 -12.05
CA GLN A 131 -23.80 -2.31 -13.43
C GLN A 131 -24.04 -3.78 -13.76
N LYS A 132 -23.86 -4.69 -12.79
CA LYS A 132 -23.97 -6.14 -13.01
C LYS A 132 -25.37 -6.71 -12.79
N GLU A 133 -26.08 -6.20 -11.79
CA GLU A 133 -27.33 -6.78 -11.25
C GLU A 133 -28.49 -5.77 -11.23
N GLY A 134 -28.22 -4.51 -11.57
CA GLY A 134 -29.20 -3.44 -11.69
C GLY A 134 -29.42 -2.61 -10.42
N GLU A 135 -29.98 -1.41 -10.63
CA GLU A 135 -30.30 -0.41 -9.62
C GLU A 135 -31.10 -0.94 -8.40
N PRO A 136 -32.13 -1.80 -8.54
CA PRO A 136 -32.86 -2.31 -7.38
C PRO A 136 -32.00 -3.13 -6.43
N GLN A 137 -31.05 -3.91 -6.97
CA GLN A 137 -30.18 -4.74 -6.14
C GLN A 137 -29.06 -3.93 -5.51
N ALA A 138 -28.53 -2.93 -6.21
CA ALA A 138 -27.59 -1.98 -5.64
C ALA A 138 -28.20 -1.22 -4.45
N ARG A 139 -29.46 -0.76 -4.56
CA ARG A 139 -30.20 -0.13 -3.45
C ARG A 139 -30.34 -1.06 -2.26
N ARG A 140 -30.79 -2.30 -2.50
CA ARG A 140 -30.96 -3.30 -1.43
C ARG A 140 -29.62 -3.60 -0.75
N PHE A 141 -28.56 -3.78 -1.53
CA PHE A 141 -27.22 -4.03 -1.04
C PHE A 141 -26.71 -2.88 -0.17
N LEU A 142 -26.79 -1.63 -0.66
CA LEU A 142 -26.40 -0.43 0.10
C LEU A 142 -27.13 -0.35 1.45
N LYS A 143 -28.45 -0.58 1.44
CA LYS A 143 -29.31 -0.45 2.64
C LYS A 143 -29.15 -1.57 3.68
N GLN A 144 -28.68 -2.75 3.29
CA GLN A 144 -28.81 -3.95 4.14
C GLN A 144 -27.50 -4.71 4.34
N ARG A 145 -26.53 -4.52 3.45
CA ARG A 145 -25.39 -5.42 3.29
C ARG A 145 -24.04 -4.72 3.31
N LEU A 146 -24.01 -3.42 3.02
CA LEU A 146 -22.78 -2.65 2.95
C LEU A 146 -22.57 -1.84 4.24
N VAL A 147 -21.39 -1.97 4.84
CA VAL A 147 -21.02 -1.23 6.05
C VAL A 147 -19.67 -0.53 5.88
N GLY A 148 -19.59 0.73 6.29
CA GLY A 148 -18.34 1.48 6.41
C GLY A 148 -18.00 1.77 7.87
N ILE A 149 -16.73 1.72 8.21
CA ILE A 149 -16.22 2.17 9.51
C ILE A 149 -14.99 3.04 9.25
N ASP A 150 -14.89 4.17 9.94
CA ASP A 150 -13.68 4.99 9.96
C ASP A 150 -13.57 5.71 11.30
N ASP A 151 -12.35 6.01 11.74
CA ASP A 151 -12.12 6.66 13.03
C ASP A 151 -12.01 8.19 12.89
N ASP A 152 -12.05 8.73 11.66
CA ASP A 152 -12.05 10.15 11.38
C ASP A 152 -13.48 10.65 11.05
N PRO A 153 -14.05 11.55 11.88
CA PRO A 153 -15.38 12.12 11.64
C PRO A 153 -15.54 12.77 10.25
N PHE A 154 -14.46 13.35 9.71
CA PHE A 154 -14.48 13.94 8.38
C PHE A 154 -14.66 12.86 7.29
N CYS A 155 -13.94 11.75 7.40
CA CYS A 155 -14.03 10.62 6.48
C CYS A 155 -15.43 10.00 6.51
N VAL A 156 -15.97 9.75 7.72
CA VAL A 156 -17.32 9.24 7.92
C VAL A 156 -18.36 10.14 7.25
N SER A 157 -18.24 11.46 7.42
CA SER A 157 -19.09 12.44 6.75
C SER A 157 -18.94 12.30 5.23
N CYS A 158 -17.74 12.48 4.68
CA CYS A 158 -17.52 12.37 3.23
C CYS A 158 -18.06 11.07 2.62
N SER A 159 -17.91 9.94 3.30
CA SER A 159 -18.44 8.64 2.86
C SER A 159 -19.97 8.60 2.86
N ARG A 160 -20.64 9.11 3.91
CA ARG A 160 -22.10 9.18 3.95
C ARG A 160 -22.65 10.09 2.86
N GLU A 161 -22.02 11.24 2.64
CA GLU A 161 -22.37 12.19 1.59
C GLU A 161 -22.21 11.57 0.21
N LEU A 162 -21.08 10.91 -0.05
CA LEU A 162 -20.80 10.24 -1.33
C LEU A 162 -21.88 9.20 -1.68
N LEU A 163 -22.21 8.32 -0.72
CA LEU A 163 -23.24 7.29 -0.91
C LEU A 163 -24.64 7.91 -1.05
N THR A 164 -24.93 9.00 -0.32
CA THR A 164 -26.18 9.75 -0.46
C THR A 164 -26.32 10.39 -1.83
N PHE A 165 -25.24 10.91 -2.42
CA PHE A 165 -25.29 11.45 -3.79
C PHE A 165 -25.58 10.38 -4.83
N MET A 166 -25.08 9.15 -4.63
CA MET A 166 -25.39 8.03 -5.51
C MET A 166 -26.85 7.59 -5.37
N TYR A 167 -27.36 7.51 -4.14
CA TYR A 167 -28.72 7.01 -3.84
C TYR A 167 -29.44 7.89 -2.79
N PRO A 168 -29.99 9.05 -3.19
CA PRO A 168 -30.57 10.04 -2.26
C PRO A 168 -31.77 9.55 -1.44
N ASP A 169 -32.50 8.58 -1.97
CA ASP A 169 -33.63 7.88 -1.35
C ASP A 169 -33.18 6.87 -0.29
N CYS A 170 -31.92 6.44 -0.31
CA CYS A 170 -31.34 5.52 0.67
C CYS A 170 -30.61 6.24 1.82
N ALA A 171 -30.66 7.58 1.88
CA ALA A 171 -29.86 8.38 2.81
C ALA A 171 -30.04 8.01 4.29
N ASP A 172 -31.26 7.62 4.69
CA ASP A 172 -31.58 7.26 6.08
C ASP A 172 -31.14 5.81 6.44
N ASP A 173 -30.68 5.05 5.45
CA ASP A 173 -30.30 3.64 5.55
C ASP A 173 -28.79 3.41 5.26
N ILE A 174 -27.98 4.47 5.26
CA ILE A 174 -26.52 4.35 5.02
C ILE A 174 -25.82 3.95 6.31
N HIS A 175 -25.22 2.76 6.30
CA HIS A 175 -24.49 2.19 7.44
C HIS A 175 -23.00 2.50 7.41
N VAL A 176 -22.63 3.76 7.65
CA VAL A 176 -21.23 4.16 7.82
C VAL A 176 -21.06 4.74 9.21
N TYR A 177 -20.10 4.26 9.99
CA TYR A 177 -19.99 4.54 11.42
C TYR A 177 -18.65 5.16 11.81
N LEU A 178 -18.68 6.10 12.76
CA LEU A 178 -17.48 6.62 13.39
C LEU A 178 -17.03 5.62 14.44
N HIS A 179 -16.04 4.78 14.12
CA HIS A 179 -15.48 3.85 15.09
C HIS A 179 -14.02 3.50 14.79
N ASN A 180 -13.19 3.37 15.83
CA ASN A 180 -11.84 2.83 15.68
C ASN A 180 -11.91 1.31 15.54
N CYS A 181 -11.77 0.82 14.31
CA CYS A 181 -11.91 -0.60 13.97
C CYS A 181 -10.88 -1.52 14.63
N LEU A 182 -9.85 -0.98 15.29
CA LEU A 182 -8.92 -1.74 16.12
C LEU A 182 -9.54 -2.12 17.48
N TYR A 183 -10.71 -1.58 17.82
CA TYR A 183 -11.52 -2.02 18.95
C TYR A 183 -12.76 -2.74 18.48
N ARG A 184 -13.03 -3.91 19.06
CA ARG A 184 -14.35 -4.52 18.96
C ARG A 184 -15.39 -3.80 19.83
N ARG A 185 -14.95 -3.34 21.00
CA ARG A 185 -15.72 -2.49 21.92
C ARG A 185 -14.86 -1.32 22.33
N ALA A 186 -15.39 -0.11 22.18
CA ALA A 186 -14.63 1.08 22.49
C ALA A 186 -14.35 1.16 24.00
N PRO A 187 -13.12 1.55 24.42
CA PRO A 187 -12.84 1.83 25.81
C PRO A 187 -13.57 3.10 26.25
N ALA A 188 -13.86 3.21 27.56
CA ALA A 188 -14.50 4.40 28.14
C ALA A 188 -13.71 5.70 27.89
N GLU A 189 -12.39 5.59 27.71
CA GLU A 189 -11.47 6.70 27.45
C GLU A 189 -11.05 6.77 25.96
N SER A 190 -11.91 6.37 25.01
CA SER A 190 -11.58 6.47 23.58
C SER A 190 -11.24 7.90 23.16
N GLU A 191 -10.30 8.03 22.21
CA GLU A 191 -9.89 9.33 21.66
C GLU A 191 -10.93 9.90 20.67
N VAL A 192 -11.99 9.16 20.36
CA VAL A 192 -13.12 9.62 19.54
C VAL A 192 -14.45 9.32 20.20
N HIS A 193 -15.50 10.07 19.83
CA HIS A 193 -16.86 9.77 20.24
C HIS A 193 -17.43 8.65 19.36
N GLU A 194 -17.09 7.42 19.74
CA GLU A 194 -17.42 6.20 19.01
C GLU A 194 -18.94 6.04 18.87
N ASP A 195 -19.38 5.63 17.68
CA ASP A 195 -20.76 5.24 17.44
C ASP A 195 -20.96 3.82 17.99
N LEU A 196 -21.67 3.69 19.11
CA LEU A 196 -21.94 2.40 19.74
C LEU A 196 -22.67 1.41 18.81
N GLU A 197 -23.38 1.93 17.79
CA GLU A 197 -24.02 1.07 16.79
C GLU A 197 -22.97 0.32 15.94
N ALA A 198 -21.76 0.85 15.79
CA ALA A 198 -20.67 0.20 15.06
C ALA A 198 -20.23 -1.13 15.68
N GLU A 199 -20.27 -1.25 17.02
CA GLU A 199 -19.77 -2.46 17.71
C GLU A 199 -20.51 -3.73 17.30
N ARG A 200 -21.82 -3.62 16.99
CA ARG A 200 -22.61 -4.76 16.49
C ARG A 200 -22.08 -5.26 15.15
N HIS A 201 -21.47 -4.37 14.36
CA HIS A 201 -20.85 -4.61 13.05
C HIS A 201 -19.41 -5.11 13.14
N LEU A 202 -18.86 -5.33 14.33
CA LEU A 202 -17.49 -5.82 14.51
C LEU A 202 -17.42 -7.24 15.09
N ALA A 203 -18.52 -8.00 14.97
CA ALA A 203 -18.52 -9.41 15.35
C ALA A 203 -17.82 -10.28 14.30
N ASP A 204 -16.93 -11.18 14.75
CA ASP A 204 -16.21 -12.11 13.88
C ASP A 204 -17.18 -12.98 13.07
N GLY A 205 -16.82 -13.28 11.82
CA GLY A 205 -17.60 -14.14 10.93
C GLY A 205 -18.91 -13.53 10.41
N ARG A 206 -19.14 -12.22 10.60
CA ARG A 206 -20.38 -11.54 10.16
C ARG A 206 -20.40 -11.18 8.66
N TYR A 207 -19.24 -11.03 8.04
CA TYR A 207 -19.06 -10.51 6.69
C TYR A 207 -18.46 -11.57 5.77
N ASP A 208 -18.98 -11.61 4.56
CA ASP A 208 -18.52 -12.48 3.48
C ASP A 208 -17.30 -11.87 2.78
N LEU A 209 -17.25 -10.53 2.72
CA LEU A 209 -16.16 -9.76 2.13
C LEU A 209 -15.75 -8.59 3.03
N VAL A 210 -14.44 -8.48 3.27
CA VAL A 210 -13.80 -7.30 3.85
C VAL A 210 -12.98 -6.65 2.73
N ILE A 211 -13.30 -5.40 2.39
CA ILE A 211 -12.66 -4.67 1.30
C ILE A 211 -12.31 -3.25 1.75
N GLY A 212 -11.04 -2.87 1.64
CA GLY A 212 -10.55 -1.60 2.16
C GLY A 212 -9.03 -1.57 2.25
N ASN A 213 -8.47 -0.40 2.53
CA ASN A 213 -7.04 -0.21 2.77
C ASN A 213 -6.74 -0.37 4.27
N PRO A 214 -5.75 -1.18 4.71
CA PRO A 214 -5.50 -1.42 6.14
C PRO A 214 -5.40 -0.15 7.02
N PRO A 215 -5.82 -0.22 8.31
CA PRO A 215 -5.89 0.91 9.26
C PRO A 215 -4.52 1.37 9.79
N GLY A 216 -3.46 1.32 8.98
CA GLY A 216 -2.13 1.61 9.50
C GLY A 216 -1.07 1.88 8.46
N ASN A 217 -0.25 2.88 8.76
CA ASN A 217 1.11 3.01 8.23
C ASN A 217 2.08 2.33 9.20
N ASP A 218 3.38 2.26 8.83
CA ASP A 218 4.43 1.73 9.72
C ASP A 218 4.46 2.36 11.12
N LYS A 219 3.98 3.62 11.25
CA LYS A 219 3.81 4.34 12.51
C LYS A 219 2.31 4.57 12.78
N TYR A 220 1.72 3.80 13.70
CA TYR A 220 0.37 4.05 14.20
C TYR A 220 0.39 5.08 15.33
N SER A 221 -0.37 6.17 15.15
CA SER A 221 -0.35 7.36 16.03
C SER A 221 -1.55 7.49 16.96
N GLY A 222 -2.46 6.50 16.97
CA GLY A 222 -3.59 6.47 17.89
C GLY A 222 -3.16 6.28 19.35
N SER A 223 -3.95 6.78 20.30
CA SER A 223 -3.70 6.68 21.73
C SER A 223 -3.50 5.24 22.23
N ASN A 224 -4.06 4.24 21.53
CA ASN A 224 -3.92 2.81 21.80
C ASN A 224 -2.76 2.12 21.07
N SER A 225 -1.78 2.87 20.57
CA SER A 225 -0.64 2.31 19.84
C SER A 225 0.03 1.14 20.57
N ASP A 226 0.22 1.24 21.88
CA ASP A 226 0.82 0.17 22.68
C ASP A 226 -0.04 -1.11 22.72
N GLU A 227 -1.37 -0.98 22.74
CA GLU A 227 -2.28 -2.11 22.66
C GLU A 227 -2.28 -2.74 21.27
N VAL A 228 -2.37 -1.93 20.23
CA VAL A 228 -2.36 -2.38 18.83
C VAL A 228 -1.08 -3.16 18.53
N HIS A 229 0.07 -2.64 18.97
CA HIS A 229 1.34 -3.34 18.81
C HIS A 229 1.40 -4.63 19.62
N ARG A 230 0.82 -4.68 20.83
CA ARG A 230 0.75 -5.92 21.62
C ARG A 230 -0.12 -6.97 20.97
N GLN A 231 -1.31 -6.60 20.47
CA GLN A 231 -2.19 -7.52 19.74
C GLN A 231 -1.54 -8.00 18.43
N TRP A 232 -0.81 -7.11 17.75
CA TRP A 232 -0.02 -7.47 16.57
C TRP A 232 1.07 -8.49 16.90
N GLU A 233 1.82 -8.25 17.99
CA GLU A 233 2.84 -9.17 18.50
C GLU A 233 2.26 -10.52 18.90
N ASP A 234 1.14 -10.56 19.61
CA ASP A 234 0.45 -11.80 19.99
C ASP A 234 -0.01 -12.59 18.75
N ARG A 235 -0.63 -11.91 17.79
CA ARG A 235 -1.16 -12.53 16.57
C ARG A 235 -0.08 -13.00 15.60
N PHE A 236 1.04 -12.28 15.52
CA PHE A 236 2.05 -12.48 14.47
C PHE A 236 3.43 -12.90 14.99
N GLY A 237 3.63 -12.94 16.30
CA GLY A 237 4.83 -13.44 16.96
C GLY A 237 6.08 -12.58 16.76
N HIS A 238 5.93 -11.30 16.41
CA HIS A 238 7.08 -10.39 16.26
C HIS A 238 6.75 -8.92 16.57
N SER A 239 7.72 -8.23 17.16
CA SER A 239 7.71 -6.78 17.39
C SER A 239 8.29 -6.05 16.17
N GLY A 240 7.45 -5.48 15.31
CA GLY A 240 7.86 -4.79 14.07
C GLY A 240 6.88 -3.71 13.60
N GLY A 241 7.21 -3.02 12.51
CA GLY A 241 6.29 -2.11 11.84
C GLY A 241 5.07 -2.88 11.30
N LEU A 242 3.90 -2.21 11.26
CA LEU A 242 2.66 -2.83 10.79
C LEU A 242 2.72 -3.23 9.29
N MET A 243 3.75 -2.79 8.53
CA MET A 243 3.91 -3.03 7.09
C MET A 243 5.35 -3.43 6.69
N ASP A 244 6.03 -4.25 7.49
CA ASP A 244 7.45 -4.58 7.23
C ASP A 244 7.68 -5.63 6.11
N HIS A 245 8.87 -5.59 5.49
CA HIS A 245 9.43 -6.55 4.52
C HIS A 245 9.39 -8.01 5.00
N HIS A 246 9.25 -8.22 6.31
CA HIS A 246 8.90 -9.50 6.93
C HIS A 246 7.70 -10.19 6.26
N CYS A 247 6.76 -9.44 5.68
CA CYS A 247 5.66 -9.99 4.91
C CYS A 247 6.14 -10.87 3.75
N PHE A 248 7.21 -10.52 3.02
CA PHE A 248 7.67 -11.32 1.87
C PHE A 248 8.32 -12.63 2.30
N VAL A 249 9.26 -12.59 3.25
CA VAL A 249 9.88 -13.80 3.81
C VAL A 249 8.82 -14.69 4.45
N ARG A 250 7.87 -14.08 5.18
CA ARG A 250 6.74 -14.80 5.76
C ARG A 250 5.83 -15.41 4.70
N ARG A 251 5.46 -14.70 3.64
CA ARG A 251 4.65 -15.25 2.54
C ARG A 251 5.38 -16.40 1.85
N ALA A 252 6.70 -16.30 1.66
CA ALA A 252 7.51 -17.39 1.14
C ALA A 252 7.50 -18.61 2.07
N VAL A 253 7.64 -18.41 3.40
CA VAL A 253 7.54 -19.48 4.42
C VAL A 253 6.14 -20.09 4.46
N GLU A 254 5.09 -19.28 4.41
CA GLU A 254 3.69 -19.72 4.36
C GLU A 254 3.43 -20.54 3.09
N LEU A 255 3.93 -20.10 1.94
CA LEU A 255 3.84 -20.83 0.70
C LEU A 255 4.59 -22.15 0.77
N ALA A 256 5.83 -22.14 1.28
CA ALA A 256 6.62 -23.36 1.50
C ALA A 256 5.88 -24.36 2.40
N ARG A 257 5.26 -23.92 3.49
CA ARG A 257 4.41 -24.76 4.35
C ARG A 257 3.22 -25.34 3.59
N ARG A 258 2.51 -24.51 2.81
CA ARG A 258 1.35 -24.95 2.00
C ARG A 258 1.72 -26.03 0.99
N VAL A 259 2.95 -26.02 0.47
CA VAL A 259 3.44 -27.04 -0.47
C VAL A 259 4.23 -28.18 0.21
N GLY A 260 4.18 -28.27 1.56
CA GLY A 260 4.80 -29.35 2.33
C GLY A 260 6.31 -29.24 2.52
N LEU A 261 6.91 -28.06 2.30
CA LEU A 261 8.35 -27.80 2.43
C LEU A 261 8.72 -27.00 3.69
N GLY A 262 7.75 -26.68 4.55
CA GLY A 262 7.94 -25.83 5.73
C GLY A 262 9.07 -26.29 6.65
N ASP A 263 9.08 -27.58 7.01
CA ASP A 263 10.08 -28.16 7.93
C ASP A 263 11.46 -28.37 7.30
N ARG A 264 11.56 -28.20 5.98
CA ARG A 264 12.82 -28.32 5.23
C ARG A 264 13.56 -26.99 5.12
N LEU A 265 12.89 -25.87 5.42
CA LEU A 265 13.52 -24.56 5.42
C LEU A 265 14.62 -24.52 6.48
N HIS A 266 15.81 -24.10 6.07
CA HIS A 266 16.92 -23.87 6.97
C HIS A 266 17.53 -22.48 6.77
N GLY A 267 18.13 -21.97 7.85
CA GLY A 267 18.91 -20.73 7.82
C GLY A 267 20.33 -20.95 7.31
N THR A 268 21.13 -19.89 7.37
CA THR A 268 22.55 -19.93 7.00
C THR A 268 23.37 -20.87 7.90
N ASN A 269 24.49 -21.37 7.37
CA ASN A 269 25.38 -22.25 8.10
C ASN A 269 25.91 -21.55 9.37
N PRO A 270 25.57 -22.04 10.58
CA PRO A 270 25.95 -21.37 11.82
C PRO A 270 27.46 -21.39 12.08
N ARG A 271 28.22 -22.29 11.44
CA ARG A 271 29.67 -22.46 11.58
C ARG A 271 30.48 -21.43 10.79
N VAL A 272 29.90 -20.85 9.73
CA VAL A 272 30.57 -19.87 8.88
C VAL A 272 29.69 -18.62 8.83
N ARG A 273 30.03 -17.66 9.69
CA ARG A 273 29.29 -16.39 9.80
C ARG A 273 30.13 -15.23 9.29
N GLY A 274 29.46 -14.31 8.60
CA GLY A 274 30.03 -13.03 8.18
C GLY A 274 30.19 -12.89 6.68
N SER A 275 30.08 -11.66 6.22
CA SER A 275 30.34 -11.26 4.84
C SER A 275 31.73 -10.65 4.71
N TYR A 276 32.34 -10.76 3.55
CA TYR A 276 33.68 -10.25 3.26
C TYR A 276 33.64 -9.34 2.04
N ILE A 277 34.49 -8.32 2.05
CA ILE A 277 34.73 -7.45 0.91
C ILE A 277 36.19 -7.62 0.51
N LEU A 278 36.43 -7.83 -0.78
CA LEU A 278 37.77 -7.80 -1.34
C LEU A 278 38.25 -6.36 -1.39
N SER A 279 39.29 -6.04 -0.62
CA SER A 279 39.87 -4.70 -0.55
C SER A 279 41.35 -4.78 -0.87
N GLY A 280 41.72 -4.27 -2.05
CA GLY A 280 43.03 -4.55 -2.65
C GLY A 280 43.16 -6.05 -2.92
N THR A 281 44.18 -6.68 -2.36
CA THR A 281 44.46 -8.12 -2.52
C THR A 281 44.00 -8.99 -1.35
N ARG A 282 43.27 -8.43 -0.38
CA ARG A 282 42.86 -9.14 0.85
C ARG A 282 41.36 -9.12 1.06
N LEU A 283 40.79 -10.26 1.45
CA LEU A 283 39.43 -10.35 1.97
C LEU A 283 39.38 -9.74 3.37
N ARG A 284 38.52 -8.75 3.54
CA ARG A 284 38.31 -8.08 4.82
C ARG A 284 36.88 -8.34 5.27
N ARG A 285 36.73 -8.78 6.52
CA ARG A 285 35.42 -9.01 7.11
C ARG A 285 34.66 -7.68 7.18
N MET A 286 33.40 -7.72 6.78
CA MET A 286 32.50 -6.59 6.86
C MET A 286 32.16 -6.31 8.33
N PRO A 287 32.12 -5.04 8.77
CA PRO A 287 31.79 -4.72 10.16
C PRO A 287 30.35 -5.14 10.47
N ASP A 288 30.15 -5.77 11.63
CA ASP A 288 28.82 -6.17 12.09
C ASP A 288 27.95 -4.93 12.35
N GLY A 289 26.66 -5.01 12.00
CA GLY A 289 25.71 -3.92 12.22
C GLY A 289 25.71 -2.87 11.12
N LEU A 290 25.75 -3.27 9.85
CA LEU A 290 25.22 -2.48 8.75
C LEU A 290 23.74 -2.83 8.58
N THR A 291 22.87 -1.82 8.62
CA THR A 291 21.43 -1.99 8.38
C THR A 291 21.11 -1.25 7.09
N GLY A 292 20.78 -1.99 6.02
CA GLY A 292 20.79 -1.45 4.66
C GLY A 292 22.20 -1.00 4.27
N LEU A 293 22.37 0.29 3.98
CA LEU A 293 23.65 0.91 3.57
C LEU A 293 24.38 1.66 4.71
N VAL A 294 23.78 1.72 5.90
CA VAL A 294 24.27 2.61 6.97
C VAL A 294 24.81 1.81 8.15
N PRO A 295 25.98 2.17 8.71
CA PRO A 295 26.48 1.58 9.94
C PRO A 295 25.53 1.88 11.11
N SER A 296 24.81 0.87 11.58
CA SER A 296 23.96 0.93 12.76
C SER A 296 24.73 0.70 14.07
N ARG A 297 25.99 0.26 14.02
CA ARG A 297 26.87 0.12 15.20
C ARG A 297 28.20 0.86 15.01
N PHE A 298 28.49 1.79 15.92
CA PHE A 298 29.68 2.63 15.83
C PHE A 298 30.99 1.85 16.10
N ALA A 299 31.03 0.99 17.11
CA ALA A 299 32.27 0.31 17.50
C ALA A 299 32.85 -0.63 16.42
N PRO A 300 32.08 -1.55 15.79
CA PRO A 300 32.57 -2.38 14.69
C PRO A 300 33.01 -1.56 13.46
N PHE A 301 32.34 -0.45 13.19
CA PHE A 301 32.70 0.46 12.09
C PHE A 301 33.97 1.25 12.39
N ALA A 302 34.16 1.73 13.62
CA ALA A 302 35.33 2.51 14.01
C ALA A 302 36.64 1.70 13.88
N ILE A 303 36.60 0.39 14.13
CA ILE A 303 37.77 -0.49 14.07
C ILE A 303 38.02 -1.11 12.68
N THR A 304 37.08 -0.99 11.73
CA THR A 304 37.26 -1.63 10.42
C THR A 304 38.39 -1.00 9.60
N PRO A 305 39.27 -1.77 8.95
CA PRO A 305 40.27 -1.25 8.02
C PRO A 305 39.71 -0.96 6.62
N LEU A 306 38.42 -1.22 6.37
CA LEU A 306 37.80 -0.96 5.05
C LEU A 306 37.73 0.54 4.74
N VAL A 307 37.49 1.37 5.75
CA VAL A 307 37.39 2.82 5.60
C VAL A 307 38.55 3.48 6.35
N SER A 308 39.20 4.44 5.69
CA SER A 308 40.31 5.20 6.27
C SER A 308 39.85 6.03 7.48
N PRO A 309 40.78 6.47 8.36
CA PRO A 309 40.44 7.40 9.44
C PRO A 309 39.73 8.68 8.93
N LEU A 310 40.14 9.21 7.79
CA LEU A 310 39.51 10.38 7.17
C LEU A 310 38.10 10.07 6.64
N GLY A 311 37.90 8.90 6.03
CA GLY A 311 36.57 8.43 5.62
C GLY A 311 35.63 8.24 6.82
N LYS A 312 36.13 7.71 7.94
CA LYS A 312 35.35 7.58 9.18
C LYS A 312 34.97 8.93 9.75
N LEU A 313 35.89 9.90 9.75
CA LEU A 313 35.59 11.28 10.13
C LEU A 313 34.51 11.87 9.22
N ARG A 314 34.63 11.67 7.90
CA ARG A 314 33.65 12.13 6.92
C ARG A 314 32.25 11.52 7.13
N VAL A 315 32.17 10.24 7.51
CA VAL A 315 30.91 9.59 7.91
C VAL A 315 30.38 10.21 9.20
N GLY A 316 31.24 10.50 10.17
CA GLY A 316 30.85 11.17 11.42
C GLY A 316 30.23 12.55 11.22
N LEU A 317 30.63 13.28 10.17
CA LEU A 317 30.04 14.56 9.80
C LEU A 317 28.60 14.46 9.29
N GLU A 318 28.11 13.27 8.92
CA GLU A 318 26.73 13.07 8.42
C GLU A 318 25.68 13.62 9.37
N TYR A 319 25.92 13.51 10.68
CA TYR A 319 25.03 14.02 11.72
C TYR A 319 24.75 15.53 11.63
N PHE A 320 25.67 16.29 11.04
CA PHE A 320 25.60 17.74 10.91
C PHE A 320 25.20 18.21 9.50
N LEU A 321 25.07 17.31 8.54
CA LEU A 321 24.73 17.68 7.16
C LEU A 321 23.24 18.01 7.03
N PRO A 322 22.87 19.15 6.41
CA PRO A 322 21.47 19.54 6.25
C PRO A 322 20.73 18.58 5.31
N PRO A 323 19.42 18.32 5.52
CA PRO A 323 18.56 17.61 4.56
C PRO A 323 18.52 18.32 3.21
N ARG A 324 18.28 17.56 2.14
CA ARG A 324 17.93 18.12 0.84
C ARG A 324 16.52 18.73 0.90
N SER A 325 16.31 19.84 0.21
CA SER A 325 15.07 20.63 0.27
C SER A 325 14.03 20.28 -0.80
N ASP A 326 14.44 19.58 -1.86
CA ASP A 326 13.55 19.16 -2.93
C ASP A 326 13.17 17.68 -2.82
N ASP A 327 12.08 17.32 -3.50
CA ASP A 327 11.50 15.98 -3.47
C ASP A 327 11.90 15.09 -4.66
N ALA A 328 12.85 15.54 -5.49
CA ALA A 328 13.29 14.73 -6.62
C ALA A 328 14.08 13.49 -6.15
N ASP A 329 13.89 12.39 -6.87
CA ASP A 329 14.70 11.19 -6.70
C ASP A 329 16.18 11.47 -7.02
N GLU A 330 17.07 10.62 -6.53
CA GLU A 330 18.49 10.65 -6.86
C GLU A 330 19.07 9.24 -6.88
N SER A 331 20.22 9.08 -7.52
CA SER A 331 20.90 7.80 -7.52
C SER A 331 21.45 7.43 -6.15
N ILE A 332 21.61 6.14 -5.90
CA ILE A 332 22.20 5.65 -4.65
C ILE A 332 23.63 6.20 -4.48
N GLU A 333 24.44 6.25 -5.54
CA GLU A 333 25.77 6.87 -5.50
C GLU A 333 25.68 8.31 -5.00
N ARG A 334 24.85 9.14 -5.66
CA ARG A 334 24.75 10.56 -5.33
C ARG A 334 24.30 10.78 -3.90
N PHE A 335 23.32 10.01 -3.43
CA PHE A 335 22.84 10.04 -2.05
C PHE A 335 23.96 9.70 -1.07
N VAL A 336 24.65 8.57 -1.28
CA VAL A 336 25.65 8.04 -0.36
C VAL A 336 26.91 8.91 -0.35
N VAL A 337 27.39 9.37 -1.51
CA VAL A 337 28.54 10.28 -1.60
C VAL A 337 28.27 11.57 -0.84
N ARG A 338 27.07 12.14 -1.00
CA ARG A 338 26.64 13.36 -0.31
C ARG A 338 26.52 13.16 1.20
N ARG A 339 25.95 12.05 1.64
CA ARG A 339 25.70 11.78 3.08
C ARG A 339 26.93 11.24 3.79
N LEU A 340 27.52 10.17 3.27
CA LEU A 340 28.54 9.35 3.92
C LEU A 340 29.94 9.51 3.32
N GLY A 341 30.04 10.06 2.11
CA GLY A 341 31.31 10.30 1.41
C GLY A 341 31.66 9.23 0.38
N ARG A 342 32.53 9.60 -0.58
CA ARG A 342 32.92 8.76 -1.72
C ARG A 342 33.62 7.47 -1.31
N GLU A 343 34.51 7.52 -0.32
CA GLU A 343 35.20 6.32 0.17
C GLU A 343 34.22 5.28 0.74
N MET A 344 33.14 5.73 1.40
CA MET A 344 32.10 4.83 1.92
C MET A 344 31.29 4.18 0.79
N TYR A 345 31.02 4.95 -0.27
CA TYR A 345 30.37 4.41 -1.46
C TYR A 345 31.21 3.29 -2.09
N GLU A 346 32.43 3.62 -2.52
CA GLU A 346 33.30 2.74 -3.32
C GLU A 346 33.76 1.50 -2.55
N ARG A 347 34.04 1.63 -1.25
CA ARG A 347 34.64 0.53 -0.47
C ARG A 347 33.64 -0.37 0.25
N LEU A 348 32.38 0.04 0.34
CA LEU A 348 31.41 -0.67 1.14
C LEU A 348 30.05 -0.79 0.43
N VAL A 349 29.46 0.34 0.06
CA VAL A 349 28.10 0.36 -0.49
C VAL A 349 28.06 -0.25 -1.89
N GLU A 350 28.93 0.17 -2.80
CA GLU A 350 28.97 -0.33 -4.17
C GLU A 350 29.20 -1.86 -4.24
N PRO A 351 30.18 -2.45 -3.53
CA PRO A 351 30.31 -3.91 -3.44
C PRO A 351 29.05 -4.62 -2.94
N LEU A 352 28.32 -4.02 -1.98
CA LEU A 352 27.08 -4.57 -1.47
C LEU A 352 25.94 -4.48 -2.48
N LEU A 353 25.80 -3.35 -3.16
CA LEU A 353 24.79 -3.15 -4.21
C LEU A 353 25.01 -4.13 -5.37
N SER A 354 26.27 -4.29 -5.79
CA SER A 354 26.66 -5.28 -6.79
C SER A 354 26.21 -6.70 -6.39
N GLY A 355 26.33 -7.07 -5.12
CA GLY A 355 25.86 -8.36 -4.62
C GLY A 355 24.33 -8.55 -4.58
N ILE A 356 23.55 -7.47 -4.61
CA ILE A 356 22.07 -7.52 -4.56
C ILE A 356 21.48 -7.51 -5.97
N SER A 357 21.87 -6.54 -6.80
CA SER A 357 21.24 -6.28 -8.09
C SER A 357 22.19 -6.39 -9.28
N ALA A 358 23.49 -6.58 -9.05
CA ALA A 358 24.55 -6.45 -10.06
C ALA A 358 24.45 -5.14 -10.87
N GLY A 359 23.79 -4.12 -10.32
CA GLY A 359 23.50 -2.86 -10.97
C GLY A 359 24.47 -1.75 -10.61
N ASP A 360 24.51 -0.73 -11.48
CA ASP A 360 25.30 0.48 -11.27
C ASP A 360 24.60 1.43 -10.29
N GLY A 361 25.22 1.67 -9.13
CA GLY A 361 24.70 2.57 -8.10
C GLY A 361 24.53 4.03 -8.57
N ALA A 362 25.18 4.43 -9.66
CA ALA A 362 24.99 5.74 -10.30
C ALA A 362 23.65 5.85 -11.04
N LYS A 363 23.06 4.72 -11.43
CA LYS A 363 21.78 4.64 -12.18
C LYS A 363 20.60 4.18 -11.33
N LEU A 364 20.87 3.44 -10.25
CA LEU A 364 19.82 2.91 -9.39
C LEU A 364 19.17 4.01 -8.53
N SER A 365 17.83 4.04 -8.54
CA SER A 365 16.99 4.96 -7.76
C SER A 365 17.10 4.71 -6.26
N MET A 366 17.29 5.78 -5.49
CA MET A 366 17.29 5.74 -4.03
C MET A 366 15.87 5.55 -3.49
N GLU A 367 14.88 6.19 -4.09
CA GLU A 367 13.47 6.07 -3.68
C GLU A 367 12.91 4.67 -3.93
N ALA A 368 13.30 4.01 -5.03
CA ALA A 368 12.86 2.65 -5.33
C ALA A 368 13.53 1.58 -4.45
N MET A 369 14.84 1.71 -4.19
CA MET A 369 15.62 0.66 -3.51
C MET A 369 15.68 0.82 -1.99
N PHE A 370 15.75 2.06 -1.49
CA PHE A 370 15.96 2.36 -0.08
C PHE A 370 15.08 3.53 0.41
N PRO A 371 13.74 3.49 0.20
CA PRO A 371 12.83 4.58 0.57
C PRO A 371 12.93 4.99 2.05
N GLN A 372 13.18 4.04 2.94
CA GLN A 372 13.35 4.25 4.38
C GLN A 372 14.54 5.15 4.73
N LEU A 373 15.64 5.09 3.97
CA LEU A 373 16.81 5.93 4.22
C LEU A 373 16.55 7.38 3.75
N ARG A 374 15.79 7.54 2.66
CA ARG A 374 15.31 8.86 2.23
C ARG A 374 14.32 9.44 3.23
N ALA A 375 13.43 8.62 3.80
CA ALA A 375 12.52 9.05 4.87
C ALA A 375 13.28 9.52 6.12
N TYR A 376 14.37 8.85 6.52
CA TYR A 376 15.21 9.32 7.63
C TYR A 376 15.84 10.69 7.38
N GLU A 377 16.33 10.94 6.18
CA GLU A 377 16.82 12.26 5.80
C GLU A 377 15.69 13.31 5.88
N ARG A 378 14.52 13.03 5.30
CA ARG A 378 13.37 13.94 5.25
C ARG A 378 12.80 14.26 6.63
N GLU A 379 12.55 13.24 7.45
CA GLU A 379 11.84 13.38 8.73
C GLU A 379 12.77 13.78 9.88
N HIS A 380 14.03 13.36 9.84
CA HIS A 380 14.96 13.51 10.97
C HIS A 380 16.20 14.34 10.63
N GLY A 381 16.28 14.86 9.40
CA GLY A 381 17.37 15.70 8.92
C GLY A 381 18.65 14.95 8.55
N GLY A 382 18.70 13.63 8.75
CA GLY A 382 19.89 12.82 8.48
C GLY A 382 19.75 11.36 8.92
N LEU A 383 20.63 10.51 8.40
CA LEU A 383 20.60 9.06 8.58
C LEU A 383 20.86 8.66 10.03
N VAL A 384 21.90 9.23 10.65
CA VAL A 384 22.24 8.92 12.06
C VAL A 384 21.09 9.31 12.99
N ARG A 385 20.49 10.47 12.77
CA ARG A 385 19.34 10.95 13.56
C ARG A 385 18.13 10.04 13.38
N GLY A 386 17.81 9.65 12.14
CA GLY A 386 16.72 8.73 11.85
C GLY A 386 16.90 7.37 12.49
N MET A 387 18.10 6.79 12.42
CA MET A 387 18.39 5.51 13.09
C MET A 387 18.30 5.61 14.62
N LEU A 388 18.76 6.70 15.23
CA LEU A 388 18.66 6.91 16.68
C LEU A 388 17.20 7.04 17.11
N ALA A 389 16.38 7.76 16.35
CA ALA A 389 14.94 7.86 16.56
C ALA A 389 14.26 6.48 16.46
N ALA A 390 14.59 5.71 15.43
CA ALA A 390 14.08 4.34 15.25
C ALA A 390 14.47 3.40 16.40
N LYS A 391 15.73 3.42 16.84
CA LYS A 391 16.19 2.61 17.98
C LYS A 391 15.54 3.01 19.30
N LYS A 392 15.31 4.31 19.52
CA LYS A 392 14.62 4.80 20.72
C LYS A 392 13.18 4.29 20.75
N ALA A 393 12.49 4.29 19.61
CA ALA A 393 11.15 3.72 19.48
C ALA A 393 11.14 2.19 19.74
N GLN A 394 12.17 1.46 19.30
CA GLN A 394 12.28 0.01 19.52
C GLN A 394 12.65 -0.39 20.96
N ARG A 395 13.49 0.40 21.65
CA ARG A 395 13.93 0.09 23.03
C ARG A 395 12.83 0.14 24.08
N GLY A 396 11.71 0.80 23.79
CA GLY A 396 10.52 0.77 24.65
C GLY A 396 9.73 -0.55 24.60
N ARG A 397 10.14 -1.53 23.78
CA ARG A 397 9.36 -2.73 23.43
C ARG A 397 10.09 -4.07 23.63
N ALA A 398 11.07 -4.13 24.53
CA ALA A 398 11.91 -5.33 24.69
C ALA A 398 11.19 -6.47 25.45
N GLY A 399 10.75 -7.52 24.73
CA GLY A 399 10.18 -8.72 25.35
C GLY A 399 9.81 -9.87 24.40
N ALA A 400 10.72 -10.37 23.54
CA ALA A 400 10.54 -11.68 22.89
C ALA A 400 11.86 -12.29 22.40
N ALA A 401 11.96 -13.63 22.50
CA ALA A 401 13.09 -14.41 21.99
C ALA A 401 13.00 -14.61 20.45
N PRO A 402 14.13 -14.71 19.73
CA PRO A 402 14.14 -14.83 18.28
C PRO A 402 13.60 -16.19 17.80
N GLY A 403 12.48 -16.18 17.07
CA GLY A 403 11.92 -17.35 16.36
C GLY A 403 12.63 -17.67 15.03
N PRO A 404 12.14 -18.64 14.23
CA PRO A 404 12.75 -19.05 12.95
C PRO A 404 12.90 -17.94 11.90
N LEU A 405 12.13 -16.85 12.04
CA LEU A 405 12.25 -15.62 11.24
C LEU A 405 13.49 -14.77 11.61
N ALA A 406 14.23 -15.15 12.65
CA ALA A 406 15.46 -14.48 13.05
C ALA A 406 16.62 -14.70 12.07
N PHE A 407 16.48 -15.66 11.15
CA PHE A 407 17.41 -15.84 10.06
C PHE A 407 16.98 -14.97 8.88
N GLY A 408 17.69 -13.87 8.65
CA GLY A 408 17.44 -12.98 7.51
C GLY A 408 17.64 -13.62 6.13
N PHE A 409 18.08 -14.88 6.06
CA PHE A 409 18.23 -15.66 4.84
C PHE A 409 17.80 -17.12 5.10
N LEU A 410 16.94 -17.64 4.22
CA LEU A 410 16.42 -19.01 4.27
C LEU A 410 16.62 -19.69 2.91
N SER A 411 16.84 -21.00 2.92
CA SER A 411 16.90 -21.84 1.72
C SER A 411 16.35 -23.24 1.99
N LEU A 412 16.37 -24.08 0.95
CA LEU A 412 16.02 -25.50 0.99
C LEU A 412 17.27 -26.35 0.69
N PRO A 413 17.39 -27.58 1.25
CA PRO A 413 18.54 -28.46 1.04
C PRO A 413 18.89 -28.75 -0.42
N GLY A 414 17.90 -28.94 -1.29
CA GLY A 414 18.11 -29.10 -2.75
C GLY A 414 18.00 -27.80 -3.54
N GLY A 415 18.06 -26.65 -2.88
CA GLY A 415 17.96 -25.32 -3.49
C GLY A 415 16.52 -24.84 -3.69
N LEU A 416 16.39 -23.57 -4.09
CA LEU A 416 15.08 -22.90 -4.23
C LEU A 416 14.20 -23.48 -5.35
N GLY A 417 14.76 -24.25 -6.29
CA GLY A 417 14.00 -24.97 -7.31
C GLY A 417 13.00 -25.97 -6.72
N GLU A 418 13.26 -26.49 -5.52
CA GLU A 418 12.31 -27.34 -4.80
C GLU A 418 10.98 -26.62 -4.51
N LEU A 419 11.02 -25.31 -4.22
CA LEU A 419 9.81 -24.53 -3.98
C LEU A 419 8.95 -24.46 -5.25
N VAL A 420 9.58 -24.23 -6.40
CA VAL A 420 8.90 -24.22 -7.71
C VAL A 420 8.26 -25.57 -7.99
N ALA A 421 9.01 -26.67 -7.81
CA ALA A 421 8.49 -28.02 -7.99
C ALA A 421 7.35 -28.35 -7.01
N GLY A 422 7.43 -27.85 -5.77
CA GLY A 422 6.37 -27.97 -4.77
C GLY A 422 5.08 -27.26 -5.19
N ILE A 423 5.19 -26.03 -5.70
CA ILE A 423 4.06 -25.25 -6.22
C ILE A 423 3.43 -25.96 -7.42
N GLU A 424 4.24 -26.44 -8.37
CA GLU A 424 3.72 -27.17 -9.53
C GLU A 424 2.93 -28.42 -9.11
N ARG A 425 3.49 -29.21 -8.18
CA ARG A 425 2.83 -30.41 -7.64
C ARG A 425 1.52 -30.07 -6.94
N GLU A 426 1.51 -29.00 -6.14
CA GLU A 426 0.31 -28.52 -5.45
C GLU A 426 -0.79 -28.12 -6.43
N VAL A 427 -0.44 -27.37 -7.48
CA VAL A 427 -1.37 -26.95 -8.54
C VAL A 427 -1.97 -28.16 -9.24
N ARG A 428 -1.13 -29.13 -9.63
CA ARG A 428 -1.60 -30.37 -10.27
C ARG A 428 -2.50 -31.21 -9.36
N ARG A 429 -2.24 -31.24 -8.05
CA ARG A 429 -3.08 -31.97 -7.09
C ARG A 429 -4.48 -31.38 -6.92
N ARG A 430 -4.64 -30.07 -7.10
CA ARG A 430 -5.93 -29.37 -6.92
C ARG A 430 -6.83 -29.38 -8.15
N GLU A 431 -6.30 -29.78 -9.31
CA GLU A 431 -7.03 -29.86 -10.57
C GLU A 431 -8.39 -30.61 -10.49
N PRO A 432 -8.53 -31.72 -9.72
CA PRO A 432 -9.81 -32.43 -9.59
C PRO A 432 -10.90 -31.69 -8.79
N THR A 433 -10.59 -30.58 -8.12
CA THR A 433 -11.48 -29.93 -7.15
C THR A 433 -12.22 -28.68 -7.65
N GLY A 434 -12.23 -28.44 -8.97
CA GLY A 434 -13.15 -27.48 -9.62
C GLY A 434 -12.51 -26.27 -10.32
N THR A 435 -11.19 -26.09 -10.23
CA THR A 435 -10.46 -25.12 -11.06
C THR A 435 -9.48 -25.86 -11.95
N ARG A 436 -9.79 -25.96 -13.24
CA ARG A 436 -8.91 -26.59 -14.23
C ARG A 436 -7.69 -25.71 -14.45
N VAL A 437 -6.52 -26.16 -14.01
CA VAL A 437 -5.25 -25.46 -14.25
C VAL A 437 -4.41 -26.27 -15.24
N VAL A 438 -4.08 -25.65 -16.38
CA VAL A 438 -3.26 -26.28 -17.43
C VAL A 438 -1.89 -25.61 -17.48
N ILE A 439 -0.84 -26.37 -17.16
CA ILE A 439 0.55 -25.90 -17.23
C ILE A 439 1.15 -26.37 -18.56
N ARG A 440 1.56 -25.42 -19.41
CA ARG A 440 2.14 -25.69 -20.73
C ARG A 440 3.60 -25.22 -20.79
N THR A 441 4.53 -26.17 -20.75
CA THR A 441 5.95 -25.90 -21.00
C THR A 441 6.24 -25.91 -22.50
N GLY A 442 7.24 -25.14 -22.94
CA GLY A 442 7.56 -25.02 -24.38
C GLY A 442 6.53 -24.24 -25.20
N ALA A 443 5.50 -23.67 -24.57
CA ALA A 443 4.47 -22.86 -25.19
C ALA A 443 4.84 -21.36 -25.13
N ARG A 444 5.78 -20.93 -25.97
CA ARG A 444 6.18 -19.53 -26.05
C ARG A 444 5.04 -18.69 -26.65
N VAL A 445 4.63 -17.66 -25.93
CA VAL A 445 3.70 -16.64 -26.44
C VAL A 445 4.46 -15.70 -27.38
N GLU A 446 3.92 -15.47 -28.57
CA GLU A 446 4.48 -14.52 -29.55
C GLU A 446 3.71 -13.21 -29.61
N ARG A 447 2.39 -13.24 -29.42
CA ARG A 447 1.56 -12.05 -29.56
C ARG A 447 0.37 -12.08 -28.61
N VAL A 448 0.02 -10.91 -28.09
CA VAL A 448 -1.21 -10.63 -27.35
C VAL A 448 -1.96 -9.53 -28.08
N GLU A 449 -3.25 -9.76 -28.34
CA GLU A 449 -4.12 -8.81 -29.04
C GLU A 449 -5.42 -8.67 -28.28
N ARG A 450 -6.03 -7.48 -28.33
CA ARG A 450 -7.43 -7.33 -27.94
C ARG A 450 -8.30 -8.01 -28.99
N ALA A 451 -9.30 -8.77 -28.55
CA ALA A 451 -10.32 -9.28 -29.46
C ALA A 451 -11.17 -8.13 -30.00
N ALA A 452 -11.74 -8.31 -31.19
CA ALA A 452 -12.66 -7.33 -31.76
C ALA A 452 -13.92 -7.24 -30.88
N ALA A 453 -14.20 -6.02 -30.38
CA ALA A 453 -15.28 -5.78 -29.42
C ALA A 453 -16.64 -6.24 -29.97
N SER A 454 -17.21 -7.29 -29.35
CA SER A 454 -18.54 -7.79 -29.68
C SER A 454 -19.16 -8.53 -28.47
N GLY A 455 -19.91 -7.81 -27.63
CA GLY A 455 -20.69 -8.40 -26.53
C GLY A 455 -19.85 -9.18 -25.49
N ASP A 456 -20.35 -10.33 -25.03
CA ASP A 456 -19.71 -11.24 -24.06
C ASP A 456 -18.48 -12.01 -24.61
N ALA A 457 -17.84 -11.50 -25.67
CA ALA A 457 -16.69 -12.15 -26.29
C ALA A 457 -15.41 -12.05 -25.42
N PRO A 458 -14.52 -13.06 -25.46
CA PRO A 458 -13.26 -13.05 -24.73
C PRO A 458 -12.42 -11.82 -25.11
N GLU A 459 -11.84 -11.15 -24.11
CA GLU A 459 -11.20 -9.83 -24.30
C GLU A 459 -9.86 -9.89 -25.04
N TYR A 460 -9.16 -11.04 -24.99
CA TYR A 460 -7.82 -11.20 -25.55
C TYR A 460 -7.65 -12.45 -26.41
N VAL A 461 -6.82 -12.32 -27.45
CA VAL A 461 -6.33 -13.41 -28.28
C VAL A 461 -4.82 -13.53 -28.10
N ILE A 462 -4.37 -14.74 -27.75
CA ILE A 462 -2.96 -15.09 -27.54
C ILE A 462 -2.51 -15.97 -28.69
N THR A 463 -1.47 -15.57 -29.40
CA THR A 463 -0.84 -16.41 -30.43
C THR A 463 0.46 -16.99 -29.88
N LEU A 464 0.58 -18.31 -29.95
CA LEU A 464 1.78 -19.06 -29.57
C LEU A 464 2.72 -19.21 -30.77
N ALA A 465 4.00 -19.52 -30.50
CA ALA A 465 5.03 -19.68 -31.52
C ALA A 465 4.80 -20.82 -32.52
N ASN A 466 3.94 -21.79 -32.17
CA ASN A 466 3.50 -22.86 -33.05
C ASN A 466 2.30 -22.46 -33.94
N GLY A 467 1.85 -21.21 -33.88
CA GLY A 467 0.69 -20.69 -34.61
C GLY A 467 -0.66 -20.95 -33.92
N GLU A 468 -0.68 -21.67 -32.81
CA GLU A 468 -1.91 -21.91 -32.03
C GLU A 468 -2.44 -20.60 -31.44
N ARG A 469 -3.76 -20.43 -31.49
CA ARG A 469 -4.45 -19.27 -30.93
C ARG A 469 -5.32 -19.67 -29.75
N LEU A 470 -5.21 -18.93 -28.67
CA LEU A 470 -6.00 -19.08 -27.46
C LEU A 470 -6.82 -17.81 -27.24
N THR A 471 -8.09 -17.96 -26.90
CA THR A 471 -8.95 -16.84 -26.51
C THR A 471 -9.16 -16.87 -25.01
N VAL A 472 -8.95 -15.74 -24.34
CA VAL A 472 -9.04 -15.62 -22.88
C VAL A 472 -9.70 -14.31 -22.47
N ASP A 473 -10.34 -14.31 -21.30
CA ASP A 473 -10.98 -13.12 -20.75
C ASP A 473 -9.96 -12.15 -20.14
N ALA A 474 -8.83 -12.66 -19.65
CA ALA A 474 -7.79 -11.87 -19.02
C ALA A 474 -6.39 -12.44 -19.26
N VAL A 475 -5.38 -11.57 -19.19
CA VAL A 475 -3.96 -11.93 -19.36
C VAL A 475 -3.16 -11.39 -18.19
N ILE A 476 -2.38 -12.27 -17.54
CA ILE A 476 -1.41 -11.90 -16.51
C ILE A 476 0.00 -12.06 -17.12
N LEU A 477 0.70 -10.95 -17.29
CA LEU A 477 2.09 -10.95 -17.77
C LEU A 477 3.05 -11.04 -16.59
N ALA A 478 3.53 -12.25 -16.31
CA ALA A 478 4.58 -12.52 -15.33
C ALA A 478 5.98 -12.66 -15.97
N THR A 479 6.14 -12.16 -17.20
CA THR A 479 7.41 -12.17 -17.94
C THR A 479 8.28 -10.94 -17.61
N PRO A 480 9.60 -10.98 -17.88
CA PRO A 480 10.45 -9.79 -17.85
C PRO A 480 9.87 -8.63 -18.65
N ALA A 481 10.11 -7.39 -18.22
CA ALA A 481 9.49 -6.19 -18.78
C ALA A 481 9.74 -6.03 -20.28
N TYR A 482 10.93 -6.37 -20.79
CA TYR A 482 11.23 -6.29 -22.22
C TYR A 482 10.40 -7.27 -23.07
N LEU A 483 10.06 -8.45 -22.53
CA LEU A 483 9.15 -9.39 -23.19
C LEU A 483 7.71 -8.89 -23.09
N SER A 484 7.29 -8.45 -21.91
CA SER A 484 5.95 -7.87 -21.71
C SER A 484 5.70 -6.67 -22.63
N ALA A 485 6.70 -5.80 -22.81
CA ALA A 485 6.66 -4.68 -23.76
C ALA A 485 6.48 -5.16 -25.21
N ALA A 486 7.15 -6.23 -25.62
CA ALA A 486 6.99 -6.79 -26.95
C ALA A 486 5.59 -7.35 -27.17
N LEU A 487 5.05 -8.07 -26.17
CA LEU A 487 3.73 -8.69 -26.21
C LEU A 487 2.59 -7.65 -26.21
N LEU A 488 2.75 -6.55 -25.48
CA LEU A 488 1.74 -5.50 -25.34
C LEU A 488 1.72 -4.48 -26.48
N ARG A 489 2.66 -4.54 -27.43
CA ARG A 489 2.79 -3.54 -28.50
C ARG A 489 1.49 -3.30 -29.28
N SER A 490 0.73 -4.35 -29.55
CA SER A 490 -0.57 -4.28 -30.25
C SER A 490 -1.77 -3.99 -29.34
N VAL A 491 -1.56 -3.95 -28.03
CA VAL A 491 -2.60 -3.72 -27.01
C VAL A 491 -2.56 -2.28 -26.53
N ASP A 492 -1.36 -1.79 -26.19
CA ASP A 492 -1.12 -0.45 -25.64
C ASP A 492 0.33 -0.04 -25.95
N GLU A 493 0.49 0.91 -26.87
CA GLU A 493 1.81 1.36 -27.32
C GLU A 493 2.57 2.14 -26.23
N GLU A 494 1.87 2.96 -25.45
CA GLU A 494 2.44 3.79 -24.39
C GLU A 494 2.95 2.94 -23.23
N LEU A 495 2.15 1.95 -22.80
CA LEU A 495 2.55 0.98 -21.79
C LEU A 495 3.74 0.13 -22.28
N SER A 496 3.71 -0.30 -23.54
CA SER A 496 4.83 -1.00 -24.16
C SER A 496 6.11 -0.15 -24.15
N ALA A 497 6.03 1.13 -24.49
CA ALA A 497 7.16 2.05 -24.48
C ALA A 497 7.73 2.23 -23.06
N THR A 498 6.85 2.39 -22.08
CA THR A 498 7.21 2.53 -20.66
C THR A 498 7.95 1.30 -20.14
N LEU A 499 7.40 0.09 -20.38
CA LEU A 499 8.03 -1.17 -19.96
C LEU A 499 9.38 -1.41 -20.63
N ARG A 500 9.55 -0.96 -21.88
CA ARG A 500 10.81 -1.07 -22.61
C ARG A 500 11.92 -0.21 -22.01
N GLY A 501 11.57 0.86 -21.30
CA GLY A 501 12.52 1.70 -20.58
C GLY A 501 13.15 1.04 -19.35
N ILE A 502 12.65 -0.14 -18.92
CA ILE A 502 13.20 -0.87 -17.77
C ILE A 502 14.45 -1.64 -18.21
N GLU A 503 15.62 -1.12 -17.84
CA GLU A 503 16.92 -1.73 -18.13
C GLU A 503 17.18 -3.00 -17.28
N TYR A 504 17.90 -3.95 -17.86
CA TYR A 504 18.32 -5.19 -17.20
C TYR A 504 19.85 -5.30 -17.19
N ALA A 505 20.41 -5.71 -16.06
CA ALA A 505 21.81 -6.09 -15.96
C ALA A 505 21.99 -7.55 -16.40
N SER A 506 23.05 -7.82 -17.17
CA SER A 506 23.46 -9.20 -17.46
C SER A 506 24.32 -9.74 -16.32
N THR A 507 24.09 -10.98 -15.92
CA THR A 507 24.84 -11.65 -14.86
C THR A 507 25.20 -13.06 -15.28
N VAL A 508 26.28 -13.60 -14.71
CA VAL A 508 26.66 -15.00 -14.83
C VAL A 508 26.76 -15.53 -13.40
N THR A 509 25.93 -16.52 -13.06
CA THR A 509 25.82 -17.10 -11.72
C THR A 509 26.38 -18.50 -11.66
#